data_AF-A0A5K0YC31-F1
#
_entry.id   AF-A0A5K0YC31-F1
#
_cell.length_a   1.000
_cell.length_b   1.000
_cell.length_c   1.000
_cell.angle_alpha   90.00
_cell.angle_beta   90.00
_cell.angle_gamma   90.00
#
_symmetry.space_group_name_H-M   'P 1'
#
loop_
_entity.id
_entity.type
_entity.pdbx_description
1 polymer ?
#
loop_
_entity_poly.entity_id
_entity_poly.type
_entity_poly.pdbx_seq_one_letter_code
_entity_poly.pdbx_strand_id
1 'polypeptide(L)' 'EEEMKGTTPSVFHMDTLKAATNNFSGVNKLGQGGFGPVYK' A
#
# COMPACT_ATOMS: atom_id res chain seq x y z
N GLU A 1 -4.05 24.74 21.47
CA GLU A 1 -4.63 24.12 20.27
C GLU A 1 -4.15 22.68 20.12
N GLU A 2 -5.05 21.72 19.95
CA GLU A 2 -4.66 20.44 19.32
C GLU A 2 -4.76 20.62 17.81
N GLU A 3 -3.61 20.75 17.17
CA GLU A 3 -3.49 20.91 15.73
C GLU A 3 -3.88 19.58 15.07
N MET A 4 -5.05 19.55 14.42
CA MET A 4 -5.49 18.41 13.61
C MET A 4 -4.54 18.26 12.42
N LYS A 5 -3.49 17.46 12.60
CA LYS A 5 -2.46 17.17 11.61
C LYS A 5 -3.09 16.42 10.44
N GLY A 6 -3.63 17.15 9.47
CA GLY A 6 -4.15 16.58 8.24
C GLY A 6 -3.07 15.73 7.59
N THR A 7 -3.27 14.41 7.53
CA THR A 7 -2.30 13.47 6.98
C THR A 7 -2.16 13.76 5.49
N THR A 8 -1.04 14.38 5.09
CA THR A 8 -0.69 14.49 3.69
C THR A 8 -0.44 13.09 3.13
N PRO A 9 -0.93 12.77 1.92
CA PRO A 9 -0.66 11.47 1.31
C PRO A 9 0.84 11.31 1.09
N SER A 10 1.38 10.17 1.55
CA SER A 10 2.78 9.82 1.36
C SER A 10 3.00 9.30 -0.06
N VAL A 11 4.04 9.82 -0.73
CA VAL A 11 4.46 9.34 -2.04
C VAL A 11 5.49 8.23 -1.84
N PHE A 12 5.26 7.07 -2.48
CA PHE A 12 6.16 5.91 -2.41
C PHE A 12 6.67 5.56 -3.81
N HIS A 13 7.93 5.10 -3.88
CA HIS A 13 8.52 4.57 -5.11
C HIS A 13 8.09 3.12 -5.33
N MET A 14 8.09 2.69 -6.60
CA MET A 14 7.71 1.33 -6.99
C MET A 14 8.59 0.26 -6.33
N ASP A 15 9.89 0.53 -6.15
CA ASP A 15 10.80 -0.43 -5.50
C ASP A 15 10.48 -0.64 -4.02
N THR A 16 10.02 0.42 -3.34
CA THR A 16 9.51 0.32 -1.95
C THR A 16 8.28 -0.57 -1.89
N LEU A 17 7.33 -0.39 -2.82
CA LEU A 17 6.11 -1.21 -2.89
C LEU A 17 6.43 -2.67 -3.21
N LYS A 18 7.36 -2.94 -4.13
CA LYS A 18 7.84 -4.30 -4.42
C LYS A 18 8.47 -4.94 -3.20
N ALA A 19 9.36 -4.24 -2.50
CA ALA A 19 9.99 -4.77 -1.30
C ALA A 19 8.95 -5.10 -0.21
N ALA A 20 8.00 -4.19 0.03
CA ALA A 20 6.95 -4.38 1.04
C ALA A 20 6.02 -5.57 0.72
N THR A 21 5.65 -5.72 -0.55
CA THR A 21 4.69 -6.75 -0.99
C THR A 21 5.35 -8.08 -1.39
N ASN A 22 6.67 -8.24 -1.18
CA ASN A 22 7.45 -9.36 -1.70
C ASN A 22 7.23 -9.55 -3.21
N ASN A 23 7.46 -8.48 -3.96
CA ASN A 23 7.27 -8.35 -5.40
C ASN A 23 5.85 -8.76 -5.85
N PHE A 24 4.82 -8.27 -5.15
CA PHE A 24 3.41 -8.58 -5.41
C PHE A 24 3.08 -10.07 -5.42
N SER A 25 3.80 -10.86 -4.59
CA SER A 25 3.61 -12.30 -4.48
C SER A 25 2.21 -12.64 -3.96
N GLY A 26 1.65 -13.74 -4.46
CA GLY A 26 0.34 -14.25 -4.05
C GLY A 26 0.25 -14.56 -2.56
N VAL A 27 1.37 -14.84 -1.89
CA VAL A 27 1.42 -15.08 -0.43
C VAL A 27 1.00 -13.86 0.39
N ASN A 28 1.17 -12.66 -0.17
CA ASN A 28 0.78 -11.40 0.46
C ASN A 28 -0.56 -10.87 -0.08
N LYS A 29 -1.20 -11.54 -1.03
CA LYS A 29 -2.48 -11.11 -1.57
C LYS A 29 -3.58 -11.36 -0.53
N LEU A 30 -4.25 -10.29 -0.13
CA LEU A 30 -5.39 -10.32 0.78
C LEU A 30 -6.70 -10.63 0.03
N GLY A 31 -6.79 -10.20 -1.24
CA GLY A 31 -7.98 -10.42 -2.05
C GLY A 31 -7.89 -9.71 -3.40
N GLN A 32 -8.98 -9.77 -4.17
CA GLN A 32 -9.13 -9.04 -5.43
C GLN A 32 -10.60 -8.69 -5.66
N GLY A 33 -10.85 -7.44 -6.08
CA GLY A 33 -12.16 -6.97 -6.51
C GLY A 33 -12.12 -6.36 -7.91
N GLY A 34 -13.16 -5.61 -8.29
CA GLY A 34 -13.26 -4.96 -9.60
C GLY A 34 -12.18 -3.91 -9.88
N PHE A 35 -11.51 -3.41 -8.85
CA PHE A 35 -10.42 -2.43 -8.95
C PHE A 35 -9.02 -3.06 -8.86
N GLY A 36 -8.93 -4.38 -8.77
CA GLY A 36 -7.64 -5.11 -8.73
C GLY A 36 -7.34 -5.80 -7.40
N PRO A 37 -6.12 -6.36 -7.27
CA PRO A 37 -5.66 -7.08 -6.09
C PRO A 37 -5.25 -6.14 -4.94
N VAL A 38 -5.43 -6.61 -3.71
CA VAL A 38 -4.95 -5.95 -2.49
C VAL A 38 -3.88 -6.82 -1.85
N TYR A 39 -2.78 -6.22 -1.42
CA TYR A 39 -1.66 -6.89 -0.77
C TYR A 39 -1.47 -6.37 0.66
N LYS A 40 -1.00 -7.25 1.55
CA LYS A 40 -0.51 -6.94 2.90
C LYS A 40 0.78 -6.12 2.83
#